data_AF-A0AA45U483-F1
#
_entry.id   AF-A0AA45U483-F1
#
_cell.length_a   1.000
_cell.length_b   1.000
_cell.length_c   1.000
_cell.angle_alpha   90.00
_cell.angle_beta   90.00
_cell.angle_gamma   90.00
#
_symmetry.space_group_name_H-M   'P 1'
#
loop_
_entity.id
_entity.type
_entity.pdbx_description
1 polymer ?
#
loop_
_entity_poly.entity_id
_entity_poly.type
_entity_poly.pdbx_seq_one_letter_code
_entity_poly.pdbx_strand_id
1 'polypeptide(L)'
;MADIISCPSGLTGRIRGMKVREERVLADRKLAKSGGQVDELLSACWEEILEAGPYAFADGQVDWGRVLQGDRFFALLQVRVLTYGPEYVFAVPCQNAACRSRIDWELDLTQLPVRALANDSRAAFMAGNRFETTLPDSGKRVRFRLLTGEDERRLPQLQRAAPEKLLSSVLAYRVLDIDGVDARDKRRFLEDLTLRDADYLVDEFDRVDCGVDTTLEVECPECFLRQEVELPFDRGFFLPGQARTARRRERSTSFPT
;
A
#
# COMPACT_ATOMS: atom_id res chain seq x y z
N MET A 1 -6.58 -21.64 10.45
CA MET A 1 -7.94 -21.07 10.45
C MET A 1 -8.00 -20.11 9.29
N ALA A 2 -9.08 -20.20 8.53
CA ALA A 2 -9.33 -19.33 7.39
C ALA A 2 -10.42 -18.34 7.81
N ASP A 3 -10.31 -17.09 7.39
CA ASP A 3 -11.20 -16.00 7.78
C ASP A 3 -11.75 -15.30 6.54
N ILE A 4 -12.92 -14.69 6.65
CA ILE A 4 -13.55 -13.97 5.55
C ILE A 4 -13.24 -12.49 5.73
N ILE A 5 -12.70 -11.87 4.68
CA ILE A 5 -12.42 -10.44 4.65
C ILE A 5 -13.17 -9.78 3.51
N SER A 6 -13.55 -8.51 3.71
CA SER A 6 -14.06 -7.62 2.68
C SER A 6 -13.07 -6.47 2.50
N CYS A 7 -12.44 -6.42 1.33
CA CYS A 7 -11.50 -5.37 0.97
C CYS A 7 -12.24 -4.02 0.75
N PRO A 8 -11.53 -2.88 0.83
CA PRO A 8 -12.08 -1.55 0.66
C PRO A 8 -12.94 -1.34 -0.59
N SER A 9 -12.64 -2.00 -1.70
CA SER A 9 -13.42 -1.89 -2.94
C SER A 9 -14.69 -2.77 -2.97
N GLY A 10 -14.82 -3.71 -2.04
CA GLY A 10 -15.87 -4.72 -1.97
C GLY A 10 -15.47 -6.11 -2.47
N LEU A 11 -14.21 -6.34 -2.85
CA LEU A 11 -13.70 -7.71 -3.05
C LEU A 11 -13.75 -8.48 -1.73
N THR A 12 -14.53 -9.55 -1.69
CA THR A 12 -14.71 -10.37 -0.50
C THR A 12 -14.25 -11.79 -0.78
N GLY A 13 -13.52 -12.38 0.16
CA GLY A 13 -13.06 -13.75 0.02
C GLY A 13 -12.54 -14.35 1.31
N ARG A 14 -12.30 -15.66 1.25
CA ARG A 14 -11.69 -16.40 2.35
C ARG A 14 -10.18 -16.39 2.19
N ILE A 15 -9.49 -15.97 3.24
CA ILE A 15 -8.04 -15.96 3.32
C ILE A 15 -7.56 -16.84 4.47
N ARG A 16 -6.28 -17.20 4.44
CA ARG A 16 -5.59 -17.87 5.55
C ARG A 16 -4.27 -17.17 5.87
N GLY A 17 -3.76 -17.44 7.07
CA GLY A 17 -2.38 -17.07 7.42
C GLY A 17 -1.33 -17.80 6.55
N MET A 18 -0.14 -17.21 6.49
CA MET A 18 1.04 -17.79 5.87
C MET A 18 1.48 -19.07 6.62
N LYS A 19 2.02 -20.02 5.88
CA LYS A 19 2.64 -21.25 6.39
C LYS A 19 4.12 -21.24 6.06
N VAL A 20 4.88 -22.16 6.66
CA VAL A 20 6.34 -22.29 6.43
C VAL A 20 6.69 -22.38 4.93
N ARG A 21 5.86 -23.02 4.11
CA ARG A 21 6.10 -23.11 2.66
C ARG A 21 6.12 -21.75 1.96
N GLU A 22 5.44 -20.73 2.47
CA GLU A 22 5.47 -19.37 1.93
C GLU A 22 6.75 -18.60 2.31
N GLU A 23 7.60 -19.13 3.22
CA GLU A 23 8.94 -18.59 3.50
C GLU A 23 9.78 -18.50 2.23
N ARG A 24 9.61 -19.46 1.30
CA ARG A 24 10.30 -19.44 -0.01
C ARG A 24 9.99 -18.17 -0.81
N VAL A 25 8.76 -17.67 -0.72
CA VAL A 25 8.29 -16.48 -1.43
C VAL A 25 8.93 -15.25 -0.80
N LEU A 26 8.94 -15.18 0.53
CA LEU A 26 9.58 -14.11 1.32
C LEU A 26 11.11 -14.05 1.12
N ALA A 27 11.74 -15.20 0.89
CA ALA A 27 13.18 -15.30 0.65
C ALA A 27 13.59 -15.06 -0.82
N ASP A 28 12.65 -15.07 -1.76
CA ASP A 28 12.94 -14.95 -3.19
C ASP A 28 13.30 -13.50 -3.59
N ARG A 29 14.58 -13.28 -3.82
CA ARG A 29 15.13 -11.99 -4.25
C ARG A 29 14.67 -11.56 -5.64
N LYS A 30 14.37 -12.50 -6.54
CA LYS A 30 13.88 -12.18 -7.89
C LYS A 30 12.46 -11.64 -7.79
N LEU A 31 11.59 -12.33 -7.03
CA LEU A 31 10.23 -11.85 -6.78
C LEU A 31 10.24 -10.47 -6.10
N ALA A 32 11.07 -10.28 -5.07
CA ALA A 32 11.21 -8.98 -4.41
C ALA A 32 11.67 -7.86 -5.36
N LYS A 33 12.64 -8.14 -6.27
CA LYS A 33 13.10 -7.16 -7.26
C LYS A 33 12.05 -6.83 -8.32
N SER A 34 11.23 -7.81 -8.69
CA SER A 34 10.17 -7.65 -9.71
C SER A 34 8.86 -7.08 -9.16
N GLY A 35 8.70 -7.00 -7.84
CA GLY A 35 7.45 -6.65 -7.18
C GLY A 35 6.42 -7.80 -7.12
N GLY A 36 6.68 -8.95 -7.74
CA GLY A 36 5.76 -10.09 -7.77
C GLY A 36 5.64 -10.87 -6.44
N GLN A 37 6.44 -10.52 -5.43
CA GLN A 37 6.40 -11.20 -4.12
C GLN A 37 5.03 -11.06 -3.44
N VAL A 38 4.42 -9.87 -3.52
CA VAL A 38 3.10 -9.62 -2.95
C VAL A 38 2.03 -10.46 -3.64
N ASP A 39 2.08 -10.54 -4.97
CA ASP A 39 1.09 -11.31 -5.75
C ASP A 39 1.15 -12.80 -5.43
N GLU A 40 2.36 -13.36 -5.35
CA GLU A 40 2.55 -14.77 -5.02
C GLU A 40 2.06 -15.08 -3.59
N LEU A 41 2.31 -14.17 -2.63
CA LEU A 41 1.82 -14.32 -1.26
C LEU A 41 0.29 -14.25 -1.20
N LEU A 42 -0.31 -13.24 -1.83
CA LEU A 42 -1.75 -13.06 -1.87
C LEU A 42 -2.42 -14.24 -2.57
N SER A 43 -1.89 -14.69 -3.71
CA SER A 43 -2.37 -15.88 -4.44
C SER A 43 -2.28 -17.14 -3.60
N ALA A 44 -1.18 -17.32 -2.84
CA ALA A 44 -1.03 -18.48 -1.98
C ALA A 44 -2.01 -18.46 -0.79
N CYS A 45 -2.33 -17.27 -0.26
CA CYS A 45 -3.11 -17.11 0.96
C CYS A 45 -4.61 -16.85 0.73
N TRP A 46 -5.02 -16.52 -0.49
CA TRP A 46 -6.41 -16.37 -0.89
C TRP A 46 -6.99 -17.73 -1.31
N GLU A 47 -7.96 -18.24 -0.56
CA GLU A 47 -8.49 -19.60 -0.76
C GLU A 47 -9.74 -19.62 -1.64
N GLU A 48 -10.60 -18.61 -1.51
CA GLU A 48 -11.90 -18.59 -2.16
C GLU A 48 -12.36 -17.15 -2.43
N ILE A 49 -12.91 -16.89 -3.61
CA ILE A 49 -13.61 -15.63 -3.92
C ILE A 49 -15.08 -15.81 -3.56
N LEU A 50 -15.62 -14.92 -2.72
CA LEU A 50 -17.04 -14.87 -2.40
C LEU A 50 -17.76 -13.80 -3.22
N GLU A 51 -17.16 -12.60 -3.29
CA GLU A 51 -17.64 -11.50 -4.13
C GLU A 51 -16.44 -10.84 -4.81
N ALA A 52 -16.50 -10.69 -6.14
CA ALA A 52 -15.40 -10.09 -6.89
C ALA A 52 -15.32 -8.55 -6.76
N GLY A 53 -16.23 -7.90 -6.03
CA GLY A 53 -16.25 -6.45 -5.88
C GLY A 53 -16.44 -5.74 -7.22
N PRO A 54 -15.56 -4.81 -7.62
CA PRO A 54 -15.61 -4.15 -8.92
C PRO A 54 -14.80 -4.87 -10.01
N TYR A 55 -14.24 -6.05 -9.71
CA TYR A 55 -13.33 -6.75 -10.61
C TYR A 55 -14.06 -7.79 -11.47
N ALA A 56 -13.57 -7.97 -12.69
CA ALA A 56 -13.98 -9.04 -13.60
C ALA A 56 -12.79 -9.99 -13.81
N PHE A 57 -12.72 -11.02 -12.97
CA PHE A 57 -11.68 -12.05 -13.03
C PHE A 57 -12.03 -13.15 -14.03
N ALA A 58 -11.03 -13.61 -14.79
CA ALA A 58 -11.17 -14.82 -15.60
C ALA A 58 -11.02 -16.05 -14.69
N ASP A 59 -11.70 -17.14 -15.06
CA ASP A 59 -11.46 -18.49 -14.49
C ASP A 59 -11.63 -18.64 -12.98
N GLY A 60 -12.35 -17.70 -12.33
CA GLY A 60 -12.64 -17.78 -10.89
C GLY A 60 -11.41 -17.60 -9.98
N GLN A 61 -10.30 -17.08 -10.50
CA GLN A 61 -9.07 -16.80 -9.74
C GLN A 61 -8.80 -15.30 -9.69
N VAL A 62 -8.32 -14.82 -8.54
CA VAL A 62 -7.98 -13.39 -8.40
C VAL A 62 -6.73 -13.09 -9.22
N ASP A 63 -6.88 -12.26 -10.25
CA ASP A 63 -5.75 -11.63 -10.93
C ASP A 63 -5.30 -10.40 -10.14
N TRP A 64 -4.34 -10.63 -9.22
CA TRP A 64 -3.79 -9.60 -8.35
C TRP A 64 -3.14 -8.43 -9.10
N GLY A 65 -2.76 -8.60 -10.38
CA GLY A 65 -2.29 -7.51 -11.23
C GLY A 65 -3.37 -6.47 -11.53
N ARG A 66 -4.65 -6.86 -11.51
CA ARG A 66 -5.80 -6.00 -11.82
C ARG A 66 -6.50 -5.44 -10.58
N VAL A 67 -6.17 -5.95 -9.40
CA VAL A 67 -6.72 -5.49 -8.12
C VAL A 67 -6.10 -4.14 -7.74
N LEU A 68 -6.92 -3.24 -7.17
CA LEU A 68 -6.46 -1.94 -6.68
C LEU A 68 -5.38 -2.09 -5.59
N GLN A 69 -4.45 -1.15 -5.55
CA GLN A 69 -3.36 -1.16 -4.57
C GLN A 69 -3.87 -1.18 -3.12
N GLY A 70 -4.91 -0.41 -2.82
CA GLY A 70 -5.53 -0.37 -1.49
C GLY A 70 -6.06 -1.73 -1.03
N ASP A 71 -6.77 -2.45 -1.91
CA ASP A 71 -7.27 -3.80 -1.64
C ASP A 71 -6.15 -4.81 -1.43
N ARG A 72 -5.08 -4.72 -2.24
CA ARG A 72 -3.91 -5.60 -2.14
C ARG A 72 -3.22 -5.43 -0.79
N PHE A 73 -2.97 -4.18 -0.40
CA PHE A 73 -2.34 -3.87 0.87
C PHE A 73 -3.22 -4.30 2.04
N PHE A 74 -4.53 -4.03 1.99
CA PHE A 74 -5.48 -4.49 3.00
C PHE A 74 -5.49 -6.01 3.13
N ALA A 75 -5.61 -6.75 2.03
CA ALA A 75 -5.60 -8.21 2.06
C ALA A 75 -4.30 -8.77 2.66
N LEU A 76 -3.17 -8.16 2.32
CA LEU A 76 -1.85 -8.53 2.84
C LEU A 76 -1.71 -8.26 4.33
N LEU A 77 -2.25 -7.13 4.80
CA LEU A 77 -2.36 -6.79 6.22
C LEU A 77 -3.17 -7.86 6.96
N GLN A 78 -4.33 -8.26 6.44
CA GLN A 78 -5.17 -9.29 7.06
C GLN A 78 -4.49 -10.67 7.08
N VAL A 79 -3.80 -11.06 6.00
CA VAL A 79 -2.96 -12.26 5.98
C VAL A 79 -1.89 -12.20 7.08
N ARG A 80 -1.25 -11.04 7.27
CA ARG A 80 -0.27 -10.83 8.33
C ARG A 80 -0.91 -10.93 9.73
N VAL A 81 -2.09 -10.36 9.94
CA VAL A 81 -2.85 -10.48 11.20
C VAL A 81 -3.16 -11.94 11.50
N LEU A 82 -3.68 -12.70 10.53
CA LEU A 82 -3.95 -14.13 10.70
C LEU A 82 -2.70 -14.99 10.96
N THR A 83 -1.52 -14.52 10.57
CA THR A 83 -0.27 -15.27 10.72
C THR A 83 0.36 -15.11 12.10
N TYR A 84 0.46 -13.88 12.62
CA TYR A 84 1.13 -13.63 13.91
C TYR A 84 0.32 -12.84 14.93
N GLY A 85 -0.94 -12.54 14.64
CA GLY A 85 -1.80 -11.71 15.47
C GLY A 85 -1.83 -10.24 15.04
N PRO A 86 -2.77 -9.48 15.63
CA PRO A 86 -3.02 -8.07 15.30
C PRO A 86 -1.89 -7.12 15.70
N GLU A 87 -1.14 -7.46 16.75
CA GLU A 87 -0.06 -6.63 17.28
C GLU A 87 1.12 -6.56 16.31
N TYR A 88 1.59 -5.35 16.06
CA TYR A 88 2.81 -5.07 15.32
C TYR A 88 3.70 -4.11 16.09
N VAL A 89 4.92 -4.58 16.36
CA VAL A 89 5.97 -3.81 17.03
C VAL A 89 7.06 -3.51 16.02
N PHE A 90 7.42 -2.23 15.93
CA PHE A 90 8.55 -1.76 15.13
C PHE A 90 9.28 -0.63 15.84
N ALA A 91 10.36 -0.14 15.23
CA ALA A 91 11.03 1.04 15.74
C ALA A 91 11.38 2.03 14.66
N VAL A 92 11.28 3.30 15.02
CA VAL A 92 11.63 4.45 14.18
C VAL A 92 12.60 5.36 14.92
N PRO A 93 13.51 6.05 14.21
CA PRO A 93 14.35 7.07 14.83
C PRO A 93 13.52 8.34 15.09
N CYS A 94 13.81 9.02 16.20
CA CYS A 94 13.33 10.38 16.41
C CYS A 94 13.88 11.31 15.32
N GLN A 95 12.99 12.06 14.66
CA GLN A 95 13.34 13.00 13.59
C GLN A 95 14.02 14.28 14.11
N ASN A 96 14.01 14.52 15.42
CA ASN A 96 14.80 15.59 16.03
C ASN A 96 16.29 15.25 15.93
N ALA A 97 17.03 16.05 15.16
CA ALA A 97 18.46 15.87 14.91
C ALA A 97 19.33 15.85 16.19
N ALA A 98 18.92 16.55 17.25
CA ALA A 98 19.63 16.56 18.53
C ALA A 98 19.35 15.31 19.38
N CYS A 99 18.16 14.72 19.25
CA CYS A 99 17.73 13.56 20.04
C CYS A 99 18.13 12.25 19.36
N ARG A 100 17.59 11.98 18.15
CA ARG A 100 17.80 10.75 17.37
C ARG A 100 17.63 9.44 18.16
N SER A 101 16.89 9.47 19.27
CA SER A 101 16.61 8.28 20.06
C SER A 101 15.81 7.27 19.25
N ARG A 102 15.93 6.01 19.64
CA ARG A 102 15.09 4.94 19.08
C ARG A 102 13.73 5.00 19.77
N ILE A 103 12.67 5.04 18.98
CA ILE A 103 11.29 4.95 19.46
C ILE A 103 10.80 3.56 19.11
N ASP A 104 10.60 2.70 20.12
CA ASP A 104 9.89 1.44 19.94
C ASP A 104 8.37 1.74 20.02
N TRP A 105 7.62 1.30 19.02
CA TRP A 105 6.19 1.57 18.88
C TRP A 105 5.43 0.28 18.65
N GLU A 106 4.24 0.19 19.24
CA GLU A 106 3.33 -0.94 19.12
C GLU A 106 1.95 -0.44 18.72
N LEU A 107 1.32 -1.13 17.76
CA LEU A 107 -0.07 -0.88 17.40
C LEU A 107 -0.82 -2.17 17.07
N ASP A 108 -2.14 -2.08 17.10
CA ASP A 108 -3.05 -3.07 16.55
C ASP A 108 -3.33 -2.75 15.08
N LEU A 109 -2.88 -3.62 14.17
CA LEU A 109 -3.06 -3.45 12.73
C LEU A 109 -4.53 -3.45 12.31
N THR A 110 -5.44 -4.01 13.11
CA THR A 110 -6.88 -4.03 12.82
C THR A 110 -7.57 -2.70 13.11
N GLN A 111 -6.90 -1.80 13.84
CA GLN A 111 -7.41 -0.46 14.19
C GLN A 111 -6.95 0.62 13.20
N LEU A 112 -6.16 0.26 12.18
CA LEU A 112 -5.77 1.20 11.13
C LEU A 112 -7.02 1.68 10.37
N PRO A 113 -7.17 3.01 10.15
CA PRO A 113 -8.30 3.53 9.41
C PRO A 113 -8.36 2.95 7.99
N VAL A 114 -9.55 2.56 7.56
CA VAL A 114 -9.78 2.02 6.22
C VAL A 114 -10.78 2.89 5.48
N ARG A 115 -10.38 3.42 4.32
CA ARG A 115 -11.25 4.18 3.42
C ARG A 115 -11.84 3.23 2.38
N ALA A 116 -13.15 3.01 2.45
CA ALA A 116 -13.87 2.26 1.43
C ALA A 116 -13.90 3.01 0.09
N LEU A 117 -13.94 2.28 -1.01
CA LEU A 117 -14.10 2.87 -2.34
C LEU A 117 -15.51 3.44 -2.47
N ALA A 118 -15.63 4.75 -2.68
CA ALA A 118 -16.92 5.40 -2.86
C ALA A 118 -17.67 4.82 -4.06
N ASN A 119 -19.01 4.83 -4.03
CA ASN A 119 -19.85 4.25 -5.09
C ASN A 119 -19.55 4.86 -6.47
N ASP A 120 -19.34 6.17 -6.54
CA ASP A 120 -19.01 6.84 -7.79
C ASP A 120 -17.62 6.43 -8.29
N SER A 121 -16.63 6.32 -7.38
CA SER A 121 -15.30 5.79 -7.73
C SER A 121 -15.37 4.36 -8.22
N ARG A 122 -16.20 3.52 -7.59
CA ARG A 122 -16.44 2.14 -7.99
C ARG A 122 -17.02 2.06 -9.40
N ALA A 123 -18.03 2.88 -9.70
CA ALA A 123 -18.61 2.95 -11.04
C ALA A 123 -17.60 3.41 -12.10
N ALA A 124 -16.80 4.44 -11.80
CA ALA A 124 -15.74 4.92 -12.69
C ALA A 124 -14.64 3.88 -12.90
N PHE A 125 -14.28 3.12 -11.86
CA PHE A 125 -13.33 2.02 -11.97
C PHE A 125 -13.86 0.91 -12.89
N MET A 126 -15.12 0.49 -12.71
CA MET A 126 -15.77 -0.49 -13.57
C MET A 126 -15.95 -0.01 -15.02
N ALA A 127 -16.10 1.30 -15.23
CA ALA A 127 -16.19 1.93 -16.54
C ALA A 127 -14.83 2.11 -17.26
N GLY A 128 -13.76 1.49 -16.75
CA GLY A 128 -12.44 1.48 -17.39
C GLY A 128 -11.35 2.20 -16.61
N ASN A 129 -11.52 2.39 -15.30
CA ASN A 129 -10.53 3.02 -14.42
C ASN A 129 -10.06 4.38 -14.94
N ARG A 130 -11.03 5.25 -15.24
CA ARG A 130 -10.79 6.56 -15.83
C ARG A 130 -11.57 7.61 -15.07
N PHE A 131 -10.82 8.48 -14.42
CA PHE A 131 -11.30 9.58 -13.59
C PHE A 131 -10.93 10.89 -14.26
N GLU A 132 -11.69 11.95 -14.00
CA GLU A 132 -11.48 13.26 -14.62
C GLU A 132 -11.51 14.35 -13.56
N THR A 133 -10.63 15.34 -13.70
CA THR A 133 -10.64 16.58 -12.93
C THR A 133 -10.18 17.75 -13.78
N THR A 134 -10.38 18.98 -13.32
CA THR A 134 -9.94 20.20 -14.01
C THR A 134 -8.96 20.94 -13.14
N LEU A 135 -7.77 21.22 -13.69
CA LEU A 135 -6.72 21.89 -12.97
C LEU A 135 -7.06 23.36 -12.69
N PRO A 136 -6.84 23.85 -11.45
CA PRO A 136 -7.26 25.19 -11.06
C PRO A 136 -6.51 26.32 -11.78
N ASP A 137 -5.20 26.18 -12.00
CA ASP A 137 -4.41 27.25 -12.62
C ASP A 137 -4.40 27.13 -14.15
N SER A 138 -4.13 25.94 -14.69
CA SER A 138 -4.07 25.74 -16.14
C SER A 138 -5.45 25.64 -16.82
N GLY A 139 -6.52 25.36 -16.06
CA GLY A 139 -7.88 25.15 -16.57
C GLY A 139 -8.02 23.88 -17.44
N LYS A 140 -6.96 23.07 -17.53
CA LYS A 140 -6.92 21.87 -18.37
C LYS A 140 -7.64 20.74 -17.67
N ARG A 141 -8.46 20.02 -18.44
CA ARG A 141 -9.08 18.79 -17.96
C ARG A 141 -8.08 17.65 -18.08
N VAL A 142 -7.84 16.97 -16.98
CA VAL A 142 -6.87 15.88 -16.84
C VAL A 142 -7.61 14.60 -16.53
N ARG A 143 -7.16 13.51 -17.13
CA ARG A 143 -7.73 12.20 -16.92
C ARG A 143 -6.70 11.27 -16.35
N PHE A 144 -7.07 10.54 -15.31
CA PHE A 144 -6.17 9.71 -14.55
C PHE A 144 -6.84 8.40 -14.15
N ARG A 145 -6.08 7.54 -13.48
CA ARG A 145 -6.52 6.21 -13.06
C ARG A 145 -6.03 5.90 -11.66
N LEU A 146 -6.75 5.03 -10.97
CA LEU A 146 -6.28 4.41 -9.74
C LEU A 146 -5.23 3.34 -10.05
N LEU A 147 -4.30 3.15 -9.12
CA LEU A 147 -3.21 2.19 -9.27
C LEU A 147 -3.66 0.77 -8.94
N THR A 148 -3.17 -0.18 -9.73
CA THR A 148 -3.42 -1.61 -9.59
C THR A 148 -2.14 -2.37 -9.22
N GLY A 149 -2.22 -3.68 -8.97
CA GLY A 149 -1.02 -4.49 -8.70
C GLY A 149 0.00 -4.48 -9.85
N GLU A 150 -0.45 -4.40 -11.10
CA GLU A 150 0.47 -4.28 -12.25
C GLU A 150 1.29 -2.99 -12.16
N ASP A 151 0.69 -1.93 -11.64
CA ASP A 151 1.31 -0.64 -11.45
C ASP A 151 2.33 -0.60 -10.33
N GLU A 152 1.96 -1.18 -9.20
CA GLU A 152 2.80 -1.31 -8.02
C GLU A 152 4.13 -2.03 -8.36
N ARG A 153 4.11 -3.00 -9.28
CA ARG A 153 5.32 -3.69 -9.76
C ARG A 153 6.24 -2.80 -10.61
N ARG A 154 5.67 -1.85 -11.36
CA ARG A 154 6.41 -1.00 -12.31
C ARG A 154 6.96 0.27 -11.67
N LEU A 155 6.24 0.84 -10.70
CA LEU A 155 6.57 2.11 -10.06
C LEU A 155 7.99 2.16 -9.45
N PRO A 156 8.47 1.15 -8.70
CA PRO A 156 9.81 1.18 -8.12
C PRO A 156 10.92 1.25 -9.17
N GLN A 157 10.71 0.65 -10.35
CA GLN A 157 11.69 0.71 -11.44
C GLN A 157 11.73 2.11 -12.06
N LEU A 158 10.57 2.75 -12.21
CA LEU A 158 10.46 4.12 -12.70
C LEU A 158 11.09 5.14 -11.73
N GLN A 159 10.84 4.99 -10.43
CA GLN A 159 11.44 5.85 -9.41
C GLN A 159 12.96 5.75 -9.37
N ARG A 160 13.52 4.53 -9.54
CA ARG A 160 14.98 4.34 -9.61
C ARG A 160 15.60 4.91 -10.88
N ALA A 161 14.86 4.94 -11.99
CA ALA A 161 15.35 5.49 -13.25
C ALA A 161 15.40 7.03 -13.25
N ALA A 162 14.55 7.69 -12.45
CA ALA A 162 14.47 9.15 -12.37
C ALA A 162 14.28 9.65 -10.92
N PRO A 163 15.27 9.46 -10.03
CA PRO A 163 15.13 9.79 -8.61
C PRO A 163 15.01 11.29 -8.33
N GLU A 164 15.47 12.16 -9.24
CA GLU A 164 15.36 13.62 -9.10
C GLU A 164 14.00 14.16 -9.59
N LYS A 165 13.17 13.33 -10.22
CA LYS A 165 11.88 13.70 -10.83
C LYS A 165 10.73 12.87 -10.28
N LEU A 166 10.71 12.61 -8.96
CA LEU A 166 9.75 11.70 -8.34
C LEU A 166 8.29 12.15 -8.57
N LEU A 167 7.97 13.41 -8.26
CA LEU A 167 6.61 13.94 -8.39
C LEU A 167 6.11 13.84 -9.84
N SER A 168 6.82 14.44 -10.80
CA SER A 168 6.43 14.42 -12.21
C SER A 168 6.38 13.01 -12.79
N SER A 169 7.22 12.08 -12.32
CA SER A 169 7.18 10.67 -12.73
C SER A 169 5.94 9.96 -12.20
N VAL A 170 5.55 10.21 -10.94
CA VAL A 170 4.31 9.65 -10.35
C VAL A 170 3.08 10.22 -11.06
N LEU A 171 3.03 11.54 -11.28
CA LEU A 171 1.96 12.19 -12.04
C LEU A 171 1.85 11.59 -13.44
N ALA A 172 2.96 11.48 -14.17
CA ALA A 172 2.97 10.93 -15.53
C ALA A 172 2.52 9.47 -15.62
N TYR A 173 2.68 8.73 -14.52
CA TYR A 173 2.28 7.33 -14.43
C TYR A 173 0.77 7.15 -14.16
N ARG A 174 0.18 8.05 -13.36
CA ARG A 174 -1.25 8.05 -13.02
C ARG A 174 -2.11 8.77 -14.07
N VAL A 175 -1.59 9.84 -14.67
CA VAL A 175 -2.29 10.61 -15.70
C VAL A 175 -2.29 9.83 -17.03
N LEU A 176 -3.48 9.55 -17.54
CA LEU A 176 -3.74 8.92 -18.82
C LEU A 176 -3.52 9.93 -19.96
N ASP A 177 -4.31 11.01 -19.94
CA ASP A 177 -4.36 12.02 -20.99
C ASP A 177 -4.73 13.41 -20.42
N ILE A 178 -4.45 14.46 -21.20
CA ILE A 178 -4.67 15.87 -20.83
C ILE A 178 -5.28 16.56 -22.04
N ASP A 179 -6.39 17.27 -21.85
CA ASP A 179 -7.15 17.84 -22.97
C ASP A 179 -6.33 18.88 -23.76
N GLY A 180 -6.18 18.61 -25.06
CA GLY A 180 -5.42 19.46 -25.98
C GLY A 180 -3.90 19.39 -25.79
N VAL A 181 -3.38 18.34 -25.16
CA VAL A 181 -1.95 18.04 -25.08
C VAL A 181 -1.69 16.70 -25.75
N ASP A 182 -0.80 16.68 -26.74
CA ASP A 182 -0.41 15.44 -27.41
C ASP A 182 0.29 14.48 -26.45
N ALA A 183 0.12 13.17 -26.65
CA ALA A 183 0.67 12.14 -25.78
C ALA A 183 2.21 12.23 -25.62
N ARG A 184 2.92 12.70 -26.65
CA ARG A 184 4.38 12.91 -26.63
C ARG A 184 4.79 14.08 -25.72
N ASP A 185 3.91 15.06 -25.56
CA ASP A 185 4.15 16.30 -24.83
C ASP A 185 3.61 16.23 -23.38
N LYS A 186 2.86 15.18 -23.04
CA LYS A 186 2.30 14.94 -21.69
C LYS A 186 3.34 15.08 -20.56
N ARG A 187 4.51 14.45 -20.71
CA ARG A 187 5.55 14.49 -19.66
C ARG A 187 6.07 15.89 -19.44
N ARG A 188 6.31 16.63 -20.53
CA ARG A 188 6.75 18.02 -20.47
C ARG A 188 5.69 18.91 -19.81
N PHE A 189 4.42 18.74 -20.20
CA PHE A 189 3.32 19.46 -19.58
C PHE A 189 3.26 19.24 -18.06
N LEU A 190 3.43 17.99 -17.61
CA LEU A 190 3.43 17.67 -16.17
C LEU A 190 4.66 18.21 -15.42
N GLU A 191 5.80 18.34 -16.10
CA GLU A 191 6.99 19.00 -15.53
C GLU A 191 6.83 20.52 -15.45
N ASP A 192 6.04 21.11 -16.33
CA ASP A 192 5.76 22.55 -16.40
C ASP A 192 4.53 22.96 -15.55
N LEU A 193 3.88 22.03 -14.82
CA LEU A 193 2.76 22.35 -13.93
C LEU A 193 3.19 23.26 -12.77
N THR A 194 2.27 24.11 -12.32
CA THR A 194 2.44 24.78 -11.04
C THR A 194 2.40 23.74 -9.93
N LEU A 195 3.11 24.00 -8.82
CA LEU A 195 3.04 23.12 -7.66
C LEU A 195 1.62 23.01 -7.11
N ARG A 196 0.81 24.07 -7.22
CA ARG A 196 -0.60 24.06 -6.83
C ARG A 196 -1.44 23.10 -7.69
N ASP A 197 -1.27 23.11 -9.00
CA ASP A 197 -1.94 22.15 -9.90
C ASP A 197 -1.48 20.72 -9.60
N ALA A 198 -0.18 20.51 -9.30
CA ALA A 198 0.36 19.22 -8.94
C ALA A 198 -0.20 18.68 -7.61
N ASP A 199 -0.23 19.52 -6.57
CA ASP A 199 -0.80 19.18 -5.26
C ASP A 199 -2.30 18.88 -5.39
N TYR A 200 -3.05 19.70 -6.12
CA TYR A 200 -4.46 19.45 -6.41
C TYR A 200 -4.71 18.12 -7.12
N LEU A 201 -3.84 17.75 -8.08
CA LEU A 201 -3.89 16.45 -8.74
C LEU A 201 -3.68 15.29 -7.77
N VAL A 202 -2.74 15.43 -6.83
CA VAL A 202 -2.48 14.41 -5.79
C VAL A 202 -3.69 14.28 -4.86
N ASP A 203 -4.24 15.39 -4.39
CA ASP A 203 -5.45 15.41 -3.56
C ASP A 203 -6.62 14.72 -4.26
N GLU A 204 -6.81 14.98 -5.56
CA GLU A 204 -7.84 14.33 -6.36
C GLU A 204 -7.62 12.83 -6.52
N PHE A 205 -6.36 12.37 -6.63
CA PHE A 205 -6.05 10.95 -6.63
C PHE A 205 -6.49 10.31 -5.31
N ASP A 206 -6.09 10.89 -4.19
CA ASP A 206 -6.35 10.33 -2.87
C ASP A 206 -7.84 10.39 -2.50
N ARG A 207 -8.54 11.44 -2.94
CA ARG A 207 -9.99 11.62 -2.72
C ARG A 207 -10.81 10.48 -3.31
N VAL A 208 -10.45 9.98 -4.49
CA VAL A 208 -11.21 8.92 -5.18
C VAL A 208 -10.72 7.51 -4.88
N ASP A 209 -9.51 7.37 -4.31
CA ASP A 209 -8.90 6.08 -4.00
C ASP A 209 -9.47 5.46 -2.70
N CYS A 210 -9.15 4.19 -2.50
CA CYS A 210 -9.49 3.41 -1.33
C CYS A 210 -8.22 2.76 -0.75
N GLY A 211 -8.27 2.35 0.51
CA GLY A 211 -7.11 1.70 1.12
C GLY A 211 -7.06 1.82 2.62
N VAL A 212 -5.90 1.49 3.16
CA VAL A 212 -5.58 1.61 4.59
C VAL A 212 -4.74 2.86 4.77
N ASP A 213 -5.09 3.68 5.75
CA ASP A 213 -4.26 4.79 6.19
C ASP A 213 -3.06 4.23 6.98
N THR A 214 -1.87 4.47 6.45
CA THR A 214 -0.60 4.00 7.02
C THR A 214 0.19 5.11 7.71
N THR A 215 -0.34 6.34 7.73
CA THR A 215 0.31 7.46 8.41
C THR A 215 0.02 7.38 9.90
N LEU A 216 1.08 7.32 10.71
CA LEU A 216 1.01 7.16 12.16
C LEU A 216 1.61 8.38 12.84
N GLU A 217 0.91 8.94 13.82
CA GLU A 217 1.47 9.92 14.75
C GLU A 217 2.18 9.17 15.89
N VAL A 218 3.50 9.32 15.99
CA VAL A 218 4.33 8.69 17.01
C VAL A 218 4.98 9.78 17.87
N GLU A 219 4.93 9.60 19.19
CA GLU A 219 5.57 10.50 20.15
C GLU A 219 6.90 9.92 20.66
N CYS A 220 7.96 10.72 20.63
CA CYS A 220 9.27 10.34 21.16
C CYS A 220 9.26 10.35 22.70
N PRO A 221 9.62 9.26 23.38
CA PRO A 221 9.62 9.22 24.85
C PRO A 221 10.74 10.06 25.49
N GLU A 222 11.77 10.42 24.73
CA GLU A 222 12.94 11.17 25.23
C GLU A 222 12.77 12.69 25.11
N CYS A 223 12.19 13.17 24.01
CA CYS A 223 12.07 14.61 23.73
C CYS A 223 10.64 15.08 23.47
N PHE A 224 9.65 14.19 23.54
CA PHE A 224 8.21 14.47 23.36
C PHE A 224 7.84 15.06 22.00
N LEU A 225 8.75 15.00 21.01
CA LEU A 225 8.42 15.36 19.64
C LEU A 225 7.38 14.35 19.11
N ARG A 226 6.24 14.87 18.66
CA ARG A 226 5.29 14.13 17.83
C ARG A 226 5.72 14.24 16.37
N GLN A 227 5.74 13.10 15.70
CA GLN A 227 6.17 12.99 14.31
C GLN A 227 5.26 12.05 13.57
N GLU A 228 4.94 12.40 12.34
CA GLU A 228 4.29 11.51 11.40
C GLU A 228 5.32 10.53 10.83
N VAL A 229 4.98 9.25 10.85
CA VAL A 229 5.78 8.17 10.26
C VAL A 229 4.88 7.25 9.46
N GLU A 230 5.38 6.75 8.35
CA GLU A 230 4.70 5.69 7.60
C GLU A 230 4.90 4.35 8.29
N LEU A 231 3.83 3.54 8.36
CA LEU A 231 3.86 2.17 8.85
C LEU A 231 5.01 1.40 8.16
N PRO A 232 6.02 0.92 8.90
CA PRO A 232 7.14 0.23 8.28
C PRO A 232 6.69 -1.09 7.67
N PHE A 233 6.74 -1.15 6.34
CA PHE A 233 6.41 -2.33 5.56
C PHE A 233 7.68 -2.93 4.94
N ASP A 234 8.43 -3.64 5.76
CA ASP A 234 9.69 -4.28 5.37
C ASP A 234 9.69 -5.79 5.69
N ARG A 235 10.86 -6.42 5.65
CA ARG A 235 10.97 -7.84 6.00
C ARG A 235 10.50 -8.14 7.44
N GLY A 236 10.68 -7.20 8.37
CA GLY A 236 10.22 -7.30 9.75
C GLY A 236 8.71 -7.36 9.89
N PHE A 237 7.97 -6.74 8.96
CA PHE A 237 6.51 -6.87 8.87
C PHE A 237 6.11 -8.33 8.68
N PHE A 238 6.69 -9.03 7.71
CA PHE A 238 6.38 -10.43 7.42
C PHE A 238 7.06 -11.44 8.33
N LEU A 239 8.20 -11.09 8.92
CA LEU A 239 9.01 -11.96 9.76
C LEU A 239 9.43 -11.21 11.04
N PRO A 240 8.52 -11.04 12.02
CA PRO A 240 8.81 -10.31 13.25
C PRO A 240 9.82 -11.08 14.12
N GLY A 241 11.11 -10.85 13.87
CA GLY A 241 12.22 -11.45 14.62
C GLY A 241 12.32 -10.96 16.07
N GLN A 242 11.86 -9.72 16.33
CA GLN A 242 11.88 -9.13 17.66
C GLN A 242 10.88 -9.80 18.61
N ALA A 243 9.66 -10.10 18.16
CA ALA A 243 8.67 -10.83 18.94
C ALA A 243 9.11 -12.28 19.27
N ARG A 244 9.87 -12.94 18.38
CA ARG A 244 10.50 -14.25 18.68
C ARG A 244 11.55 -14.13 19.79
N THR A 245 12.28 -13.02 19.82
CA THR A 245 13.35 -12.77 20.80
C THR A 245 12.76 -12.38 22.17
N ALA A 246 11.71 -11.56 22.19
CA ALA A 246 10.95 -11.23 23.40
C ALA A 246 10.33 -12.49 24.05
N ARG A 247 9.58 -13.30 23.29
CA ARG A 247 9.03 -14.58 23.77
C ARG A 247 10.08 -15.56 24.28
N ARG A 248 11.28 -15.56 23.69
CA ARG A 248 12.41 -16.39 24.16
C ARG A 248 12.96 -15.88 25.49
N ARG A 249 13.04 -14.55 25.67
CA ARG A 249 13.47 -13.92 26.94
C ARG A 249 12.46 -14.18 28.06
N GLU A 250 11.17 -13.99 27.82
CA GLU A 250 10.10 -14.28 28.79
C GLU A 250 10.05 -15.75 29.20
N ARG A 251 10.27 -16.67 28.24
CA ARG A 251 10.39 -18.10 28.55
C ARG A 251 11.64 -18.43 29.35
N SER A 252 12.75 -17.73 29.16
CA SER A 252 13.97 -17.95 29.95
C SER A 252 13.88 -17.40 31.37
N THR A 253 13.04 -16.39 31.62
CA THR A 253 12.84 -15.78 32.96
C THR A 253 11.73 -16.46 33.77
N SER A 254 10.94 -17.33 33.16
CA SER A 254 9.81 -18.05 33.79
C SER A 254 10.12 -19.49 34.22
N PHE A 255 11.37 -19.96 34.05
CA PHE A 255 11.86 -21.16 34.74
C PHE A 255 12.55 -20.73 36.04
N PRO A 256 11.94 -20.97 37.23
CA PRO A 256 12.70 -20.90 38.47
C PRO A 256 13.68 -22.07 38.50
N THR A 257 14.95 -21.79 38.80
CA THR A 257 15.92 -22.79 39.25
C THR A 257 15.47 -23.50 40.51
#